data_AF-Q9XVH9-F1
#
_entry.id   AF-Q9XVH9-F1
#
_cell.length_a   1.000
_cell.length_b   1.000
_cell.length_c   1.000
_cell.angle_alpha   90.00
_cell.angle_beta   90.00
_cell.angle_gamma   90.00
#
_symmetry.space_group_name_H-M   'P 1'
#
loop_
_entity.id
_entity.type
_entity.pdbx_description
1 polymer ?
#
loop_
_entity_poly.entity_id
_entity_poly.type
_entity_poly.pdbx_seq_one_letter_code
_entity_poly.pdbx_strand_id
1 'polypeptide(L)'
;MADIFRKPKSKIQKRKILEDDDVAADEESSRVSDIRDLQRSRERKNGLTELECAVGISKAAALEDGIQMAGGGMVMTSKKKAAMEAASIEQGLREQFEKETMLRDEHEELRKYIDDGLQEYTADTSKIEKQKQPSSSAAAKFSSLNAEDRDVELLKQAAGKVKGNQSKKETELLSEHMLAGIPEVDLGISTRITNILETEKKKRFLLQISAAEAAGLPPPIEECEESKPKYRRRFNNQRR
;
A
#
# COMPACT_ATOMS: atom_id res chain seq x y z
N MET A 1 13.15 20.34 -29.66
CA MET A 1 12.71 19.42 -30.72
C MET A 1 11.30 18.94 -30.40
N ALA A 2 10.27 19.60 -30.91
CA ALA A 2 8.89 19.10 -30.99
C ALA A 2 8.01 20.23 -31.54
N ASP A 3 7.62 20.17 -32.82
CA ASP A 3 6.47 20.92 -33.37
C ASP A 3 6.10 20.42 -34.79
N ILE A 4 6.13 19.10 -35.02
CA ILE A 4 5.87 18.50 -36.36
C ILE A 4 4.37 18.21 -36.59
N PHE A 5 3.50 18.37 -35.59
CA PHE A 5 2.08 17.96 -35.69
C PHE A 5 1.05 19.10 -35.73
N ARG A 6 1.43 20.34 -36.12
CA ARG A 6 0.43 21.38 -36.40
C ARG A 6 -0.18 21.18 -37.78
N LYS A 7 -1.41 20.64 -37.83
CA LYS A 7 -2.22 20.50 -39.06
C LYS A 7 -2.41 21.88 -39.72
N PRO A 8 -2.18 22.02 -41.04
CA PRO A 8 -2.30 23.29 -41.72
C PRO A 8 -3.78 23.72 -41.81
N LYS A 9 -4.08 24.93 -41.33
CA LYS A 9 -5.40 25.55 -41.46
C LYS A 9 -5.62 25.94 -42.93
N SER A 10 -6.53 25.28 -43.63
CA SER A 10 -6.89 25.62 -45.01
C SER A 10 -7.52 27.02 -45.07
N LYS A 11 -6.96 27.90 -45.89
CA LYS A 11 -7.48 29.25 -46.12
C LYS A 11 -8.80 29.15 -46.91
N ILE A 12 -9.92 29.41 -46.23
CA ILE A 12 -11.23 29.53 -46.87
C ILE A 12 -11.21 30.79 -47.75
N GLN A 13 -11.27 30.61 -49.06
CA GLN A 13 -11.40 31.70 -50.03
C GLN A 13 -12.80 32.31 -49.90
N LYS A 14 -12.87 33.54 -49.39
CA LYS A 14 -14.10 34.34 -49.39
C LYS A 14 -14.37 34.78 -50.83
N ARG A 15 -15.49 34.35 -51.42
CA ARG A 15 -15.95 34.84 -52.72
C ARG A 15 -16.32 36.32 -52.57
N LYS A 16 -15.80 37.17 -53.46
CA LYS A 16 -16.22 38.57 -53.56
C LYS A 16 -17.63 38.60 -54.13
N ILE A 17 -18.56 39.18 -53.36
CA ILE A 17 -19.90 39.51 -53.83
C ILE A 17 -19.72 40.75 -54.70
N LEU A 18 -19.93 40.63 -56.00
CA LEU A 18 -20.02 41.76 -56.91
C LEU A 18 -21.51 42.15 -56.95
N GLU A 19 -21.79 43.40 -56.60
CA GLU A 19 -23.12 43.99 -56.54
C GLU A 19 -23.58 44.35 -57.95
N ASP A 20 -24.15 43.39 -58.69
CA ASP A 20 -25.08 43.63 -59.80
C ASP A 20 -25.88 42.35 -60.19
N ASP A 21 -25.91 41.34 -59.30
CA ASP A 21 -26.30 39.95 -59.60
C ASP A 21 -27.63 39.50 -58.93
N ASP A 22 -28.57 40.39 -58.64
CA ASP A 22 -29.84 39.99 -58.01
C ASP A 22 -30.65 39.03 -58.91
N VAL A 23 -30.61 39.20 -60.23
CA VAL A 23 -31.32 38.32 -61.18
C VAL A 23 -30.55 37.03 -61.45
N ALA A 24 -29.21 37.06 -61.42
CA ALA A 24 -28.38 35.88 -61.63
C ALA A 24 -28.36 34.94 -60.40
N ALA A 25 -28.43 35.52 -59.19
CA ALA A 25 -28.45 34.77 -57.94
C ALA A 25 -29.71 33.89 -57.80
N ASP A 26 -30.87 34.38 -58.24
CA ASP A 26 -32.12 33.62 -58.19
C ASP A 26 -32.06 32.40 -59.12
N GLU A 27 -31.57 32.56 -60.36
CA GLU A 27 -31.39 31.43 -61.28
C GLU A 27 -30.37 30.41 -60.77
N GLU A 28 -29.23 30.86 -60.22
CA GLU A 28 -28.24 29.95 -59.63
C GLU A 28 -28.80 29.21 -58.42
N SER A 29 -29.59 29.89 -57.57
CA SER A 29 -30.21 29.27 -56.42
C SER A 29 -31.21 28.18 -56.83
N SER A 30 -32.00 28.42 -57.88
CA SER A 30 -32.93 27.44 -58.47
C SER A 30 -32.18 26.24 -59.05
N ARG A 31 -31.08 26.47 -59.79
CA ARG A 31 -30.27 25.37 -60.34
C ARG A 31 -29.66 24.52 -59.22
N VAL A 32 -29.22 25.13 -58.13
CA VAL A 32 -28.68 24.41 -56.97
C VAL A 32 -29.77 23.63 -56.24
N SER A 33 -30.98 24.16 -56.10
CA SER A 33 -32.10 23.39 -55.53
C SER A 33 -32.46 22.20 -56.40
N ASP A 34 -32.53 22.36 -57.72
CA ASP A 34 -32.83 21.28 -58.65
C ASP A 34 -31.78 20.16 -58.57
N ILE A 35 -30.50 20.52 -58.48
CA ILE A 35 -29.40 19.56 -58.30
C ILE A 35 -29.52 18.83 -56.96
N ARG A 36 -29.89 19.52 -55.87
CA ARG A 36 -30.08 18.89 -54.55
C ARG A 36 -31.26 17.93 -54.54
N ASP A 37 -32.35 18.28 -55.20
CA ASP A 37 -33.51 17.40 -55.33
C ASP A 37 -33.20 16.17 -56.20
N LEU A 38 -32.37 16.35 -57.24
CA LEU A 38 -31.84 15.25 -58.03
C LEU A 38 -30.89 14.34 -57.23
N GLN A 39 -30.12 14.90 -56.28
CA GLN A 39 -29.30 14.11 -55.37
C GLN A 39 -30.17 13.31 -54.40
N ARG A 40 -31.19 13.94 -53.80
CA ARG A 40 -32.14 13.26 -52.90
C ARG A 40 -32.89 12.12 -53.59
N SER A 41 -33.25 12.28 -54.87
CA SER A 41 -33.89 11.18 -55.63
C SER A 41 -32.93 10.02 -55.94
N ARG A 42 -31.61 10.25 -55.93
CA ARG A 42 -30.59 9.21 -56.10
C ARG A 42 -30.22 8.52 -54.78
N GLU A 43 -30.51 9.13 -53.64
CA GLU A 43 -30.31 8.50 -52.34
C GLU A 43 -31.21 7.27 -52.21
N ARG A 44 -30.57 6.10 -52.18
CA ARG A 44 -31.28 4.86 -51.87
C ARG A 44 -31.53 4.83 -50.37
N LYS A 45 -32.78 4.63 -49.96
CA LYS A 45 -33.10 4.38 -48.55
C LYS A 45 -32.35 3.12 -48.10
N ASN A 46 -31.56 3.22 -47.04
CA ASN A 46 -30.98 2.05 -46.41
C ASN A 46 -32.12 1.11 -46.00
N GLY A 47 -31.99 -0.17 -46.31
CA GLY A 47 -32.96 -1.18 -45.89
C GLY A 47 -33.02 -1.28 -44.36
N LEU A 48 -34.12 -1.84 -43.86
CA LEU A 48 -34.29 -2.10 -42.44
C LEU A 48 -33.30 -3.18 -41.99
N THR A 49 -32.64 -2.96 -40.85
CA THR A 49 -31.77 -3.98 -40.25
C THR A 49 -32.59 -5.13 -39.64
N GLU A 50 -31.99 -6.30 -39.41
CA GLU A 50 -32.68 -7.46 -38.83
C GLU A 50 -33.34 -7.13 -37.48
N LEU A 51 -32.67 -6.31 -36.66
CA LEU A 51 -33.20 -5.82 -35.37
C LEU A 51 -34.38 -4.87 -35.57
N GLU A 52 -34.29 -3.94 -36.53
CA GLU A 52 -35.40 -3.04 -36.86
C GLU A 52 -36.62 -3.79 -37.39
N CYS A 53 -36.42 -4.86 -38.17
CA CYS A 53 -37.50 -5.73 -38.64
C CYS A 53 -38.18 -6.51 -37.50
N ALA A 54 -37.42 -6.98 -36.51
CA ALA A 54 -37.96 -7.78 -35.41
C ALA A 54 -38.62 -6.94 -34.31
N VAL A 55 -38.04 -5.79 -33.99
CA VAL A 55 -38.37 -5.01 -32.78
C VAL A 55 -39.01 -3.65 -33.12
N GLY A 56 -38.86 -3.20 -34.37
CA GLY A 56 -39.30 -1.88 -34.85
C GLY A 56 -38.23 -0.81 -34.67
N ILE A 57 -38.20 0.17 -35.59
CA ILE A 57 -37.14 1.20 -35.71
C ILE A 57 -36.86 1.92 -34.38
N SER A 58 -37.90 2.33 -33.65
CA SER A 58 -37.74 3.09 -32.40
C SER A 58 -37.10 2.28 -31.28
N LYS A 59 -37.45 0.99 -31.17
CA LYS A 59 -36.92 0.11 -30.13
C LYS A 59 -35.55 -0.44 -30.51
N ALA A 60 -35.30 -0.66 -31.80
CA ALA A 60 -34.00 -1.03 -32.31
C ALA A 60 -32.98 0.10 -32.06
N ALA A 61 -33.34 1.37 -32.28
CA ALA A 61 -32.47 2.51 -31.97
C ALA A 61 -32.08 2.55 -30.47
N ALA A 62 -33.05 2.30 -29.57
CA ALA A 62 -32.77 2.24 -28.13
C ALA A 62 -31.87 1.05 -27.74
N LEU A 63 -31.88 -0.04 -28.50
CA LEU A 63 -31.02 -1.20 -28.28
C LEU A 63 -29.63 -1.01 -28.92
N GLU A 64 -29.56 -0.30 -30.06
CA GLU A 64 -28.35 -0.02 -30.83
C GLU A 64 -27.55 1.19 -30.28
N ASP A 65 -28.10 1.98 -29.35
CA ASP A 65 -27.38 3.03 -28.61
C ASP A 65 -26.05 2.54 -27.98
N GLY A 66 -25.81 1.23 -27.97
CA GLY A 66 -24.54 0.64 -27.61
C GLY A 66 -23.49 0.41 -28.70
N ILE A 67 -23.84 0.27 -29.98
CA ILE A 67 -22.95 -0.21 -31.05
C ILE A 67 -23.38 0.42 -32.38
N GLN A 68 -22.93 1.64 -32.66
CA GLN A 68 -23.12 2.23 -33.98
C GLN A 68 -22.15 1.56 -34.98
N MET A 69 -22.68 0.70 -35.85
CA MET A 69 -21.92 0.04 -36.92
C MET A 69 -21.72 0.99 -38.11
N ALA A 70 -21.09 2.14 -37.90
CA ALA A 70 -20.68 3.00 -39.00
C ALA A 70 -19.41 2.43 -39.67
N GLY A 71 -19.57 1.69 -40.76
CA GLY A 71 -18.47 1.32 -41.66
C GLY A 71 -17.60 0.14 -41.21
N GLY A 72 -18.21 -0.92 -40.67
CA GLY A 72 -17.57 -2.24 -40.50
C GLY A 72 -16.64 -2.40 -39.29
N GLY A 73 -16.42 -1.35 -38.51
CA GLY A 73 -15.71 -1.41 -37.23
C GLY A 73 -16.64 -1.11 -36.06
N MET A 74 -16.60 -1.93 -35.02
CA MET A 74 -17.30 -1.69 -33.75
C MET A 74 -16.72 -0.44 -33.06
N VAL A 75 -17.36 0.72 -33.22
CA VAL A 75 -16.95 1.95 -32.53
C VAL A 75 -17.70 2.05 -31.20
N MET A 76 -17.03 1.65 -30.12
CA MET A 76 -17.51 1.94 -28.76
C MET A 76 -17.53 3.45 -28.53
N THR A 77 -18.66 3.98 -28.06
CA THR A 77 -18.77 5.38 -27.66
C THR A 77 -17.74 5.73 -26.58
N SER A 78 -17.22 6.95 -26.60
CA SER A 78 -16.17 7.40 -25.66
C SER A 78 -16.56 7.19 -24.19
N LYS A 79 -17.85 7.36 -23.86
CA LYS A 79 -18.40 7.11 -22.53
C LYS A 79 -18.24 5.65 -22.07
N LYS A 80 -18.48 4.68 -22.96
CA LYS A 80 -18.30 3.25 -22.63
C LYS A 80 -16.83 2.89 -22.46
N LYS A 81 -15.94 3.45 -23.28
CA LYS A 81 -14.49 3.26 -23.12
C LYS A 81 -14.03 3.77 -21.75
N ALA A 82 -14.45 4.98 -21.37
CA ALA A 82 -14.13 5.55 -20.06
C ALA A 82 -14.74 4.74 -18.89
N ALA A 83 -15.97 4.23 -19.03
CA ALA A 83 -16.60 3.39 -18.01
C ALA A 83 -15.88 2.04 -17.85
N MET A 84 -15.44 1.43 -18.95
CA MET A 84 -14.68 0.18 -18.92
C MET A 84 -13.29 0.37 -18.30
N GLU A 85 -12.62 1.49 -18.61
CA GLU A 85 -11.34 1.85 -17.99
C GLU A 85 -11.49 2.11 -16.49
N ALA A 86 -12.52 2.85 -16.08
CA ALA A 86 -12.81 3.10 -14.66
C ALA A 86 -13.10 1.80 -13.90
N ALA A 87 -13.92 0.90 -14.46
CA ALA A 87 -14.20 -0.41 -13.87
C ALA A 87 -12.93 -1.29 -13.77
N SER A 88 -12.04 -1.22 -14.76
CA SER A 88 -10.77 -1.95 -14.74
C SER A 88 -9.83 -1.43 -13.64
N ILE A 89 -9.79 -0.12 -13.41
CA ILE A 89 -8.97 0.49 -12.35
C ILE A 89 -9.54 0.13 -10.98
N GLU A 90 -10.87 0.22 -10.80
CA GLU A 90 -11.54 -0.13 -9.54
C GLU A 90 -11.29 -1.60 -9.17
N GLN A 91 -11.41 -2.51 -10.15
CA GLN A 91 -11.11 -3.92 -9.93
C GLN A 91 -9.63 -4.14 -9.56
N GLY A 92 -8.70 -3.48 -10.26
CA GLY A 92 -7.27 -3.58 -9.96
C GLY A 92 -6.92 -3.09 -8.55
N LEU A 93 -7.53 -1.99 -8.10
CA LEU A 93 -7.36 -1.48 -6.74
C LEU A 93 -7.92 -2.45 -5.70
N ARG A 94 -9.11 -3.01 -5.96
CA ARG A 94 -9.72 -3.99 -5.06
C ARG A 94 -8.85 -5.24 -4.89
N GLU A 95 -8.35 -5.80 -5.99
CA GLU A 95 -7.44 -6.95 -5.95
C GLU A 95 -6.12 -6.63 -5.22
N GLN A 96 -5.62 -5.40 -5.35
CA GLN A 96 -4.43 -4.95 -4.63
C GLN A 96 -4.67 -4.88 -3.12
N PHE A 97 -5.81 -4.31 -2.69
CA PHE A 97 -6.19 -4.28 -1.27
C PHE A 97 -6.44 -5.66 -0.69
N GLU A 98 -7.09 -6.55 -1.43
CA GLU A 98 -7.31 -7.95 -1.01
C GLU A 98 -5.97 -8.67 -0.83
N LYS A 99 -5.01 -8.52 -1.76
CA LYS A 99 -3.66 -9.09 -1.62
C LYS A 99 -2.86 -8.47 -0.48
N GLU A 100 -2.89 -7.15 -0.32
CA GLU A 100 -2.15 -6.45 0.74
C GLU A 100 -2.70 -6.77 2.14
N THR A 101 -4.03 -6.88 2.26
CA THR A 101 -4.69 -7.25 3.52
C THR A 101 -4.33 -8.68 3.90
N MET A 102 -4.41 -9.63 2.96
CA MET A 102 -3.99 -11.02 3.19
C MET A 102 -2.53 -11.12 3.65
N LEU A 103 -1.61 -10.41 2.97
CA LEU A 103 -0.19 -10.45 3.34
C LEU A 103 0.05 -9.82 4.72
N ARG A 104 -0.68 -8.76 5.06
CA ARG A 104 -0.60 -8.10 6.37
C ARG A 104 -1.10 -9.01 7.50
N ASP A 105 -2.18 -9.73 7.26
CA ASP A 105 -2.74 -10.67 8.23
C ASP A 105 -1.79 -11.85 8.46
N GLU A 106 -1.24 -12.44 7.39
CA GLU A 106 -0.19 -13.47 7.49
C GLU A 106 1.05 -12.97 8.26
N HIS A 107 1.49 -11.74 7.98
CA HIS A 107 2.59 -11.12 8.72
C HIS A 107 2.26 -10.89 10.19
N GLU A 108 1.02 -10.51 10.52
CA GLU A 108 0.60 -10.33 11.91
C GLU A 108 0.52 -11.67 12.65
N GLU A 109 0.05 -12.73 12.00
CA GLU A 109 0.05 -14.09 12.54
C GLU A 109 1.46 -14.64 12.74
N LEU A 110 2.36 -14.46 11.78
CA LEU A 110 3.77 -14.85 11.91
C LEU A 110 4.46 -14.11 13.06
N ARG A 111 4.15 -12.82 13.27
CA ARG A 111 4.67 -12.08 14.43
C ARG A 111 4.14 -12.63 15.75
N LYS A 112 2.84 -12.92 15.83
CA LYS A 112 2.24 -13.57 17.01
C LYS A 112 2.90 -14.91 17.30
N TYR A 113 3.12 -15.72 16.26
CA TYR A 113 3.80 -17.01 16.40
C TYR A 113 5.25 -16.88 16.89
N ILE A 114 6.01 -15.91 16.37
CA ILE A 114 7.38 -15.64 16.84
C ILE A 114 7.37 -15.16 18.29
N ASP A 115 6.47 -14.24 18.65
CA ASP A 115 6.34 -13.73 20.01
C ASP A 115 5.94 -14.83 21.00
N ASP A 116 5.00 -15.69 20.63
CA ASP A 116 4.56 -16.83 21.45
C ASP A 116 5.70 -17.86 21.58
N GLY A 117 6.41 -18.18 20.49
CA GLY A 117 7.58 -19.07 20.53
C GLY A 117 8.70 -18.51 21.40
N LEU A 118 9.02 -17.21 21.31
CA LEU A 118 10.00 -16.55 22.18
C LEU A 118 9.55 -16.57 23.65
N GLN A 119 8.25 -16.41 23.92
CA GLN A 119 7.71 -16.57 25.27
C GLN A 119 7.85 -18.00 25.77
N GLU A 120 7.64 -19.02 24.94
CA GLU A 120 7.87 -20.41 25.32
C GLU A 120 9.36 -20.68 25.60
N TYR A 121 10.28 -20.22 24.74
CA TYR A 121 11.72 -20.36 24.97
C TYR A 121 12.19 -19.65 26.25
N THR A 122 11.69 -18.44 26.53
CA THR A 122 12.05 -17.70 27.75
C THR A 122 11.34 -18.26 29.00
N ALA A 123 10.11 -18.73 28.85
CA ALA A 123 9.38 -19.42 29.91
C ALA A 123 10.04 -20.74 30.25
N ASP A 124 10.52 -21.53 29.29
CA ASP A 124 11.19 -22.80 29.57
C ASP A 124 12.57 -22.58 30.21
N THR A 125 13.28 -21.53 29.80
CA THR A 125 14.52 -21.12 30.48
C THR A 125 14.25 -20.68 31.93
N SER A 126 13.10 -20.05 32.21
CA SER A 126 12.71 -19.63 33.57
C SER A 126 11.94 -20.70 34.38
N LYS A 127 11.31 -21.68 33.73
CA LYS A 127 10.62 -22.82 34.37
C LYS A 127 11.62 -23.86 34.90
N ILE A 128 12.85 -23.89 34.39
CA ILE A 128 13.94 -24.61 35.07
C ILE A 128 14.07 -24.14 36.52
N GLU A 129 13.73 -22.87 36.82
CA GLU A 129 13.75 -22.34 38.19
C GLU A 129 12.37 -22.32 38.88
N LYS A 130 11.25 -22.31 38.12
CA LYS A 130 9.89 -22.26 38.68
C LYS A 130 9.11 -23.57 38.49
N GLN A 131 9.68 -24.69 38.94
CA GLN A 131 8.89 -25.87 39.29
C GLN A 131 8.05 -25.58 40.54
N LYS A 132 6.84 -25.02 40.35
CA LYS A 132 5.63 -25.23 41.17
C LYS A 132 4.58 -24.22 40.75
N GLN A 133 3.67 -24.70 39.90
CA GLN A 133 2.23 -24.44 39.85
C GLN A 133 1.84 -24.65 38.39
N PRO A 134 1.16 -25.77 38.06
CA PRO A 134 0.77 -26.03 36.68
C PRO A 134 -0.16 -24.89 36.26
N SER A 135 -0.09 -24.54 34.99
CA SER A 135 -1.08 -23.71 34.30
C SER A 135 -2.46 -24.34 34.43
N SER A 136 -3.09 -24.22 35.60
CA SER A 136 -4.51 -24.44 35.76
C SER A 136 -5.15 -23.46 34.80
N SER A 137 -5.89 -24.04 33.85
CA SER A 137 -6.58 -23.38 32.77
C SER A 137 -7.11 -22.03 33.23
N ALA A 138 -6.94 -20.97 32.44
CA ALA A 138 -7.42 -19.63 32.80
C ALA A 138 -8.87 -19.66 33.34
N ALA A 139 -9.71 -20.54 32.78
CA ALA A 139 -11.04 -20.86 33.27
C ALA A 139 -11.12 -21.27 34.76
N ALA A 140 -10.20 -22.11 35.25
CA ALA A 140 -10.15 -22.51 36.66
C ALA A 140 -9.81 -21.33 37.58
N LYS A 141 -8.86 -20.45 37.18
CA LYS A 141 -8.50 -19.24 37.96
C LYS A 141 -9.69 -18.30 38.14
N PHE A 142 -10.51 -18.13 37.10
CA PHE A 142 -11.70 -17.28 37.18
C PHE A 142 -12.86 -17.99 37.89
N SER A 143 -12.95 -19.32 37.83
CA SER A 143 -14.07 -20.07 38.41
C SER A 143 -14.22 -19.93 39.92
N SER A 144 -13.13 -19.73 40.66
CA SER A 144 -13.16 -19.60 42.14
C SER A 144 -13.47 -18.18 42.62
N LEU A 145 -13.61 -17.21 41.71
CA LEU A 145 -13.82 -15.81 42.04
C LEU A 145 -15.30 -15.42 41.92
N ASN A 146 -15.72 -14.51 42.79
CA ASN A 146 -17.03 -13.86 42.72
C ASN A 146 -17.17 -13.11 41.39
N ALA A 147 -18.42 -12.84 40.96
CA ALA A 147 -18.68 -12.19 39.67
C ALA A 147 -17.92 -10.87 39.50
N GLU A 148 -17.92 -10.01 40.53
CA GLU A 148 -17.20 -8.72 40.49
C GLU A 148 -15.67 -8.91 40.42
N ASP A 149 -15.11 -9.84 41.20
CA ASP A 149 -13.66 -10.12 41.20
C ASP A 149 -13.19 -10.70 39.86
N ARG A 150 -14.02 -11.51 39.19
CA ARG A 150 -13.72 -12.03 37.85
C ARG A 150 -13.60 -10.92 36.83
N ASP A 151 -14.52 -9.97 36.85
CA ASP A 151 -14.52 -8.86 35.89
C ASP A 151 -13.28 -7.98 36.09
N VAL A 152 -12.90 -7.70 37.34
CA VAL A 152 -11.68 -6.93 37.66
C VAL A 152 -10.42 -7.65 37.20
N GLU A 153 -10.28 -8.96 37.47
CA GLU A 153 -9.11 -9.73 37.06
C GLU A 153 -9.05 -9.88 35.52
N LEU A 154 -10.20 -10.06 34.87
CA LEU A 154 -10.30 -10.06 33.41
C LEU A 154 -9.87 -8.70 32.83
N LEU A 155 -10.34 -7.59 33.42
CA LEU A 155 -9.95 -6.24 33.01
C LEU A 155 -8.45 -6.01 33.18
N LYS A 156 -7.87 -6.51 34.29
CA LYS A 156 -6.44 -6.44 34.56
C LYS A 156 -5.62 -7.26 33.57
N GLN A 157 -6.08 -8.46 33.22
CA GLN A 157 -5.43 -9.28 32.19
C GLN A 157 -5.51 -8.62 30.81
N ALA A 158 -6.66 -8.06 30.46
CA ALA A 158 -6.86 -7.31 29.22
C ALA A 158 -5.96 -6.06 29.17
N ALA A 159 -5.91 -5.28 30.25
CA ALA A 159 -5.04 -4.11 30.37
C ALA A 159 -3.55 -4.48 30.26
N GLY A 160 -3.14 -5.60 30.85
CA GLY A 160 -1.78 -6.13 30.71
C GLY A 160 -1.41 -6.45 29.27
N LYS A 161 -2.31 -7.09 28.51
CA LYS A 161 -2.12 -7.36 27.07
C LYS A 161 -2.05 -6.08 26.25
N VAL A 162 -2.93 -5.11 26.52
CA VAL A 162 -2.92 -3.80 25.84
C VAL A 162 -1.62 -3.05 26.10
N LYS A 163 -1.16 -3.00 27.36
CA LYS A 163 0.09 -2.33 27.76
C LYS A 163 1.31 -2.95 27.09
N GLY A 164 1.37 -4.29 27.01
CA GLY A 164 2.47 -4.99 26.35
C GLY A 164 2.56 -4.73 24.84
N ASN A 165 1.43 -4.48 24.18
CA ASN A 165 1.39 -4.24 22.73
C ASN A 165 1.61 -2.76 22.36
N GLN A 166 1.20 -1.82 23.21
CA GLN A 166 1.34 -0.39 22.92
C GLN A 166 2.79 0.07 22.94
N SER A 167 3.56 -0.29 23.98
CA SER A 167 4.93 0.22 24.12
C SER A 167 5.87 -0.33 23.06
N LYS A 168 5.71 -1.60 22.67
CA LYS A 168 6.59 -2.26 21.70
C LYS A 168 6.55 -1.58 20.33
N LYS A 169 5.36 -1.26 19.81
CA LYS A 169 5.17 -0.63 18.49
C LYS A 169 5.88 0.72 18.38
N GLU A 170 5.79 1.55 19.41
CA GLU A 170 6.44 2.87 19.41
C GLU A 170 7.95 2.75 19.54
N THR A 171 8.44 1.90 20.45
CA THR A 171 9.88 1.70 20.64
C THR A 171 10.57 1.02 19.45
N GLU A 172 9.86 0.16 18.72
CA GLU A 172 10.41 -0.55 17.55
C GLU A 172 10.66 0.40 16.39
N LEU A 173 9.68 1.25 16.05
CA LEU A 173 9.84 2.28 15.01
C LEU A 173 10.99 3.24 15.32
N LEU A 174 11.11 3.67 16.58
CA LEU A 174 12.22 4.52 17.01
C LEU A 174 13.57 3.79 16.96
N SER A 175 13.62 2.53 17.42
CA SER A 175 14.83 1.71 17.39
C SER A 175 15.33 1.52 15.95
N GLU A 176 14.45 1.24 15.01
CA GLU A 176 14.81 1.07 13.60
C GLU A 176 15.33 2.37 12.99
N HIS A 177 14.67 3.50 13.25
CA HIS A 177 15.14 4.81 12.80
C HIS A 177 16.51 5.16 13.41
N MET A 178 16.72 4.84 14.69
CA MET A 178 18.01 5.04 15.34
C MET A 178 19.11 4.15 14.73
N LEU A 179 18.83 2.89 14.42
CA LEU A 179 19.79 1.99 13.77
C LEU A 179 20.15 2.44 12.36
N ALA A 180 19.16 2.83 11.54
CA ALA A 180 19.37 3.31 10.18
C ALA A 180 20.12 4.66 10.13
N GLY A 181 20.01 5.45 11.20
CA GLY A 181 20.72 6.73 11.34
C GLY A 181 22.19 6.61 11.71
N ILE A 182 22.68 5.42 12.08
CA ILE A 182 24.10 5.22 12.41
C ILE A 182 24.87 5.04 11.10
N PRO A 183 25.77 5.96 10.71
CA PRO A 183 26.59 5.76 9.53
C PRO A 183 27.49 4.54 9.74
N GLU A 184 27.50 3.64 8.77
CA GLU A 184 28.41 2.52 8.77
C GLU A 184 29.85 3.03 8.66
N VAL A 185 30.55 3.05 9.79
CA VAL A 185 31.99 3.27 9.81
C VAL A 185 32.63 1.90 9.77
N ASP A 186 33.37 1.59 8.71
CA ASP A 186 34.12 0.34 8.59
C ASP A 186 35.28 0.30 9.59
N LEU A 187 34.97 -0.08 10.84
CA LEU A 187 35.94 -0.29 11.90
C LEU A 187 36.74 -1.61 11.74
N GLY A 188 36.48 -2.36 10.68
CA GLY A 188 36.99 -3.72 10.48
C GLY A 188 36.21 -4.79 11.27
N ILE A 189 36.32 -6.03 10.81
CA ILE A 189 35.57 -7.18 11.35
C ILE A 189 35.93 -7.44 12.82
N SER A 190 37.21 -7.31 13.19
CA SER A 190 37.68 -7.54 14.57
C SER A 190 37.00 -6.59 15.56
N THR A 191 36.94 -5.29 15.25
CA THR A 191 36.29 -4.29 16.11
C THR A 191 34.79 -4.55 16.22
N ARG A 192 34.16 -4.94 15.10
CA ARG A 192 32.73 -5.29 15.06
C ARG A 192 32.43 -6.48 15.97
N ILE A 193 33.28 -7.52 15.94
CA ILE A 193 33.17 -8.69 16.83
C ILE A 193 33.33 -8.27 18.30
N THR A 194 34.34 -7.47 18.65
CA THR A 194 34.53 -7.01 20.04
C THR A 194 33.32 -6.24 20.55
N ASN A 195 32.75 -5.34 19.75
CA ASN A 195 31.54 -4.58 20.13
C ASN A 195 30.33 -5.50 20.32
N ILE A 196 30.16 -6.51 19.45
CA ILE A 196 29.09 -7.50 19.58
C ILE A 196 29.27 -8.30 20.89
N LEU A 197 30.49 -8.73 21.20
CA LEU A 197 30.77 -9.48 22.44
C LEU A 197 30.52 -8.64 23.69
N GLU A 198 30.94 -7.38 23.71
CA GLU A 198 30.71 -6.47 24.85
C GLU A 198 29.23 -6.17 25.05
N THR A 199 28.49 -5.91 23.96
CA THR A 199 27.04 -5.67 24.02
C THR A 199 26.28 -6.93 24.44
N GLU A 200 26.68 -8.11 23.98
CA GLU A 200 26.10 -9.39 24.41
C GLU A 200 26.42 -9.68 25.89
N LYS A 201 27.64 -9.39 26.36
CA LYS A 201 28.02 -9.53 27.79
C LYS A 201 27.12 -8.66 28.67
N LYS A 202 26.93 -7.39 28.32
CA LYS A 202 26.03 -6.47 29.04
C LYS A 202 24.57 -6.93 29.00
N LYS A 203 24.10 -7.45 27.85
CA LYS A 203 22.75 -8.01 27.73
C LYS A 203 22.54 -9.22 28.65
N ARG A 204 23.51 -10.13 28.71
CA ARG A 204 23.46 -11.29 29.63
C ARG A 204 23.46 -10.85 31.08
N PHE A 205 24.25 -9.85 31.44
CA PHE A 205 24.27 -9.29 32.79
C PHE A 205 22.93 -8.66 33.18
N LEU A 206 22.30 -7.87 32.31
CA LEU A 206 20.94 -7.34 32.54
C LEU A 206 19.90 -8.44 32.73
N LEU A 207 19.98 -9.52 31.95
CA LEU A 207 19.10 -10.68 32.14
C LEU A 207 19.33 -11.35 33.51
N GLN A 208 20.59 -11.51 33.94
CA GLN A 208 20.89 -12.05 35.27
C GLN A 208 20.38 -11.16 36.40
N ILE A 209 20.49 -9.83 36.28
CA ILE A 209 19.88 -8.89 37.23
C ILE A 209 18.38 -9.10 37.29
N SER A 210 17.69 -9.15 36.14
CA SER A 210 16.24 -9.34 36.11
C SER A 210 15.79 -10.68 36.70
N ALA A 211 16.59 -11.74 36.50
CA ALA A 211 16.34 -13.06 37.07
C ALA A 211 16.59 -13.07 38.58
N ALA A 212 17.67 -12.43 39.06
CA ALA A 212 17.98 -12.29 40.48
C ALA A 212 16.90 -11.46 41.20
N GLU A 213 16.45 -10.35 40.61
CA GLU A 213 15.35 -9.53 41.13
C GLU A 213 14.06 -10.33 41.23
N ALA A 214 13.73 -11.13 40.20
CA ALA A 214 12.57 -12.01 40.22
C ALA A 214 12.67 -13.15 41.26
N ALA A 215 13.89 -13.54 41.66
CA ALA A 215 14.16 -14.52 42.71
C ALA A 215 14.32 -13.89 44.10
N GLY A 216 14.35 -12.55 44.22
CA GLY A 216 14.61 -11.83 45.46
C GLY A 216 16.07 -11.91 45.94
N LEU A 217 17.00 -12.29 45.06
CA LEU A 217 18.44 -12.30 45.34
C LEU A 217 19.07 -10.94 44.99
N PRO A 218 20.13 -10.53 45.71
CA PRO A 218 20.86 -9.31 45.39
C PRO A 218 21.44 -9.37 43.96
N PRO A 219 21.53 -8.24 43.25
CA PRO A 219 22.03 -8.20 41.89
C PRO A 219 23.52 -8.62 41.85
N PRO A 220 23.94 -9.37 40.82
CA PRO A 220 25.35 -9.69 40.63
C PRO A 220 26.18 -8.41 40.45
N ILE A 221 27.38 -8.38 41.04
CA ILE A 221 28.29 -7.22 40.98
C ILE A 221 28.97 -7.21 39.61
N GLU A 222 28.89 -6.07 38.93
CA GLU A 222 29.51 -5.85 37.63
C GLU A 222 31.04 -5.78 37.79
N GLU A 223 31.77 -6.79 37.30
CA GLU A 223 33.24 -6.73 37.25
C GLU A 223 33.67 -5.78 36.12
N CYS A 224 33.85 -4.50 36.46
CA CYS A 224 34.40 -3.49 35.56
C CYS A 224 35.89 -3.78 35.28
N GLU A 225 36.20 -4.37 34.12
CA GLU A 225 37.56 -4.58 33.58
C GLU A 225 38.32 -3.28 33.22
N GLU A 226 37.91 -2.11 33.73
CA GLU A 226 38.52 -0.82 33.36
C GLU A 226 39.89 -0.54 34.00
N SER A 227 40.46 -1.47 34.78
CA SER A 227 41.83 -1.36 35.28
C SER A 227 42.86 -1.95 34.30
N LYS A 228 42.93 -1.40 33.08
CA LYS A 228 44.12 -1.57 32.23
C LYS A 228 44.69 -0.19 31.92
N PRO A 229 45.87 0.16 32.47
CA PRO A 229 46.41 1.51 32.35
C PRO A 229 46.75 1.80 30.89
N LYS A 230 46.06 2.79 30.33
CA LYS A 230 46.32 3.33 28.99
C LYS A 230 47.78 3.80 28.93
N TYR A 231 48.62 3.08 28.20
CA TYR A 231 49.99 3.50 27.89
C TYR A 231 49.95 4.85 27.17
N ARG A 232 50.16 5.95 27.91
CA ARG A 232 50.40 7.28 27.35
C ARG A 232 51.74 7.24 26.60
N ARG A 233 51.71 7.14 25.27
CA ARG A 233 52.88 7.41 24.42
C ARG A 233 53.33 8.85 24.66
N ARG A 234 54.45 9.02 25.36
CA ARG A 234 55.13 10.32 25.50
C ARG A 234 55.76 10.67 24.15
N PHE A 235 55.22 11.69 23.49
CA PHE A 235 55.89 12.33 22.36
C PHE A 235 57.12 13.07 22.88
N ASN A 236 58.31 12.49 22.67
CA ASN A 236 59.59 13.16 22.86
C ASN A 236 59.79 14.17 21.73
N ASN A 237 59.31 15.40 21.90
CA ASN A 237 59.75 16.53 21.09
C ASN A 237 61.11 17.01 21.59
N GLN A 238 62.17 16.28 21.23
CA GLN A 238 63.53 16.84 21.30
C GLN A 238 63.68 17.82 20.15
N ARG A 239 63.42 19.09 20.46
CA ARG A 239 63.84 20.23 19.65
C ARG A 239 65.37 20.26 19.61
N ARG A 240 65.94 20.07 18.42
CA ARG A 240 67.23 20.65 18.03
C ARG A 240 66.93 21.87 17.17
#